data_AF-E2BQM1-F1
#
_entry.id   AF-E2BQM1-F1
#
_cell.length_a   1.000
_cell.length_b   1.000
_cell.length_c   1.000
_cell.angle_alpha   90.00
_cell.angle_beta   90.00
_cell.angle_gamma   90.00
#
_symmetry.space_group_name_H-M   'P 1'
#
loop_
_entity.id
_entity.type
_entity.pdbx_description
1 polymer ?
#
loop_
_entity_poly.entity_id
_entity_poly.type
_entity_poly.pdbx_seq_one_letter_code
_entity_poly.pdbx_strand_id
1 'polypeptide(L)' 'RDSLRAKAKEQISKIQEENRCTYNLRRKKPLQYRLNDLVAIKRVQLEPGKKLRAKYLDFYKITQVKSNDTYNV' A
#
# COMPACT_ATOMS: atom_id res chain seq x y z
N ARG A 1 31.59 -12.27 -20.45
CA ARG A 1 30.21 -11.74 -20.35
C ARG A 1 29.74 -11.69 -18.89
N ASP A 2 30.08 -12.69 -18.09
CA ASP A 2 29.59 -12.83 -16.72
C ASP A 2 30.16 -11.80 -15.75
N SER A 3 31.42 -11.39 -15.93
CA SER A 3 32.04 -10.32 -15.14
C SER A 3 31.32 -8.97 -15.30
N LEU A 4 30.88 -8.63 -16.52
CA LEU A 4 30.11 -7.41 -16.79
C LEU A 4 28.73 -7.49 -16.11
N ARG A 5 28.08 -8.65 -16.15
CA ARG A 5 26.79 -8.89 -15.48
C ARG A 5 26.90 -8.83 -13.96
N ALA A 6 27.96 -9.39 -13.39
CA ALA A 6 28.23 -9.34 -11.95
C ALA A 6 28.38 -7.90 -11.48
N LYS A 7 29.22 -7.10 -12.16
CA LYS A 7 29.40 -5.68 -11.86
C LYS A 7 28.10 -4.88 -12.01
N ALA A 8 27.33 -5.12 -13.07
CA ALA A 8 26.04 -4.47 -13.25
C ALA A 8 25.04 -4.82 -12.13
N LYS A 9 25.01 -6.09 -11.69
CA LYS A 9 24.16 -6.54 -10.59
C LYS A 9 24.52 -5.87 -9.27
N GLU A 10 25.81 -5.76 -8.96
CA GLU A 10 26.30 -5.04 -7.77
C GLU A 10 25.88 -3.57 -7.79
N GLN A 11 26.07 -2.90 -8.94
CA GLN A 11 25.67 -1.50 -9.12
C GLN A 11 24.16 -1.30 -8.90
N ILE A 12 23.33 -2.18 -9.49
CA ILE A 12 21.87 -2.12 -9.34
C ILE A 12 21.47 -2.39 -7.88
N SER A 13 22.10 -3.37 -7.23
CA SER A 13 21.83 -3.69 -5.82
C SER A 13 22.14 -2.49 -4.91
N LYS A 14 23.26 -1.81 -5.14
CA LYS A 14 23.64 -0.60 -4.40
C LYS A 14 22.59 0.50 -4.54
N ILE A 15 22.17 0.78 -5.78
CA ILE A 15 21.13 1.78 -6.07
C ILE A 15 19.79 1.40 -5.42
N GLN A 16 19.40 0.11 -5.46
CA GLN A 16 18.17 -0.35 -4.82
C GLN A 16 18.21 -0.19 -3.30
N GLU A 17 19.36 -0.41 -2.67
CA GLU A 17 19.53 -0.23 -1.23
C GLU A 17 19.40 1.25 -0.83
N GLU A 18 20.04 2.15 -1.56
CA GLU A 18 19.93 3.60 -1.37
C GLU A 18 18.47 4.09 -1.58
N ASN A 19 17.81 3.60 -2.63
CA ASN A 19 16.40 3.89 -2.89
C ASN A 19 15.49 3.36 -1.78
N ARG A 20 15.77 2.16 -1.25
CA ARG A 20 15.00 1.55 -0.15
C ARG A 20 15.07 2.40 1.11
N CYS A 21 16.26 2.91 1.45
CA CYS A 21 16.45 3.82 2.59
C CYS A 21 15.64 5.10 2.43
N THR A 22 15.74 5.75 1.26
CA THR A 22 15.06 7.02 0.98
C THR A 22 13.54 6.85 0.96
N TYR A 23 13.03 5.80 0.32
CA TYR A 23 11.60 5.51 0.28
C TYR A 23 11.02 5.17 1.66
N ASN A 24 11.72 4.32 2.42
CA ASN A 24 11.24 3.89 3.73
C ASN A 24 11.30 5.00 4.78
N LEU A 25 12.14 6.04 4.61
CA LEU A 25 12.27 7.16 5.55
C LEU A 25 10.93 7.81 5.92
N ARG A 26 10.00 7.92 4.95
CA ARG A 26 8.68 8.54 5.16
C ARG A 26 7.51 7.55 5.05
N ARG A 27 7.79 6.27 4.81
CA ARG A 27 6.76 5.25 4.62
C ARG A 27 6.17 4.87 5.97
N LYS A 28 4.85 5.03 6.10
CA LYS A 28 4.09 4.50 7.25
C LYS A 28 3.62 3.08 6.95
N LYS A 29 3.67 2.20 7.96
CA LYS A 29 3.08 0.86 7.84
C LYS A 29 1.56 0.99 7.64
N PRO A 30 0.95 0.15 6.79
CA PRO A 30 -0.49 0.14 6.63
C PRO A 30 -1.17 -0.34 7.91
N LEU A 31 -2.43 0.06 8.08
CA LEU A 31 -3.28 -0.47 9.15
C LEU A 31 -3.68 -1.90 8.77
N GLN A 32 -3.44 -2.84 9.69
CA GLN A 32 -3.77 -4.24 9.48
C GLN A 32 -5.11 -4.57 10.13
N TYR A 33 -5.92 -5.36 9.43
CA TYR A 33 -7.21 -5.80 9.90
C TYR A 33 -7.28 -7.33 9.98
N ARG A 34 -8.20 -7.81 10.81
CA ARG A 34 -8.42 -9.24 11.05
C ARG A 34 -9.76 -9.67 10.45
N LEU A 35 -9.91 -10.99 10.34
CA LEU A 35 -11.19 -11.59 9.97
C LEU A 35 -12.27 -11.10 10.93
N ASN A 36 -13.45 -10.74 10.40
CA ASN A 36 -14.59 -10.24 11.14
C ASN A 36 -14.50 -8.80 11.71
N ASP A 37 -13.42 -8.07 11.47
CA ASP A 37 -13.35 -6.65 11.86
C ASP A 37 -14.38 -5.81 11.10
N LEU A 38 -14.97 -4.83 11.77
CA LEU A 38 -15.86 -3.84 11.17
C LEU A 38 -15.05 -2.64 10.67
N VAL A 39 -15.18 -2.33 9.39
CA VAL A 39 -14.43 -1.27 8.72
C VAL A 39 -15.36 -0.34 7.94
N ALA A 40 -15.08 0.96 7.98
CA ALA A 40 -15.80 1.96 7.20
C ALA A 40 -14.99 2.32 5.94
N ILE A 41 -15.57 2.13 4.76
CA ILE A 41 -14.88 2.40 3.49
C ILE A 41 -15.09 3.86 3.10
N LYS A 42 -14.00 4.60 2.86
CA LYS A 42 -14.09 6.00 2.43
C LYS A 42 -14.68 6.09 1.03
N ARG A 43 -15.71 6.92 0.84
CA ARG A 43 -16.27 7.22 -0.48
C ARG A 43 -15.31 8.15 -1.23
N VAL A 44 -14.82 7.68 -2.38
CA VAL A 44 -13.75 8.36 -3.15
C VAL A 44 -14.24 9.13 -4.38
N GLN A 45 -15.47 8.87 -4.86
CA GLN A 45 -16.02 9.60 -6.02
C GLN A 45 -16.28 11.07 -5.67
N LEU A 46 -15.43 11.94 -6.20
CA LEU A 46 -15.60 13.39 -6.17
C LEU A 46 -16.34 13.83 -7.43
N GLU A 47 -17.67 13.83 -7.37
CA GLU A 47 -18.49 14.39 -8.45
C GLU A 47 -18.60 15.92 -8.33
N PRO A 48 -18.79 16.63 -9.46
CA PRO A 48 -19.11 18.06 -9.45
C PRO A 48 -20.28 18.35 -8.50
N GLY A 49 -20.12 19.32 -7.59
CA GLY A 49 -21.15 19.70 -6.62
C GLY A 49 -21.17 18.90 -5.31
N LYS A 50 -20.34 17.88 -5.13
CA LYS A 50 -20.17 17.22 -3.82
C LYS A 50 -19.18 17.96 -2.92
N LYS A 51 -19.54 18.13 -1.64
CA LYS A 51 -18.67 18.74 -0.62
C LYS A 51 -17.39 17.93 -0.44
N LEU A 52 -16.25 18.61 -0.22
CA LEU A 52 -14.93 18.00 0.03
C LEU A 52 -14.82 17.23 1.36
N ARG A 53 -15.86 17.26 2.21
CA ARG A 53 -15.87 16.52 3.47
C ARG A 53 -15.84 15.02 3.19
N ALA A 54 -14.90 14.31 3.82
CA ALA A 54 -14.82 12.86 3.75
C ALA A 54 -16.13 12.22 4.21
N LYS A 55 -16.76 11.46 3.32
CA LYS A 55 -17.88 10.57 3.64
C LYS A 55 -17.40 9.14 3.62
N TYR A 56 -18.02 8.31 4.45
CA TYR A 56 -17.80 6.87 4.46
C TYR A 56 -19.07 6.18 3.98
N LEU A 57 -18.91 5.01 3.40
CA LEU A 57 -19.98 4.04 3.27
C LEU A 57 -20.29 3.46 4.66
N ASP A 58 -21.35 2.66 4.75
CA ASP A 58 -21.67 1.93 5.98
C ASP A 58 -20.54 0.99 6.42
N PHE A 59 -20.72 0.42 7.61
CA PHE A 59 -19.77 -0.53 8.18
C PHE A 59 -19.84 -1.86 7.43
N TYR A 60 -18.69 -2.31 6.91
CA TYR A 60 -18.52 -3.62 6.30
C TYR A 60 -17.74 -4.52 7.23
N LYS A 61 -17.91 -5.83 7.04
CA LYS A 61 -17.22 -6.85 7.83
C LYS A 61 -16.22 -7.58 6.96
N ILE A 62 -14.98 -7.68 7.40
CA ILE A 62 -13.96 -8.38 6.62
C ILE A 62 -14.28 -9.88 6.56
N THR A 63 -14.45 -10.39 5.34
CA THR A 63 -14.76 -11.79 5.04
C THR A 63 -13.50 -12.62 4.79
N GLN A 64 -12.46 -12.02 4.22
CA GLN A 64 -11.20 -12.72 3.90
C GLN A 64 -10.01 -11.77 3.93
N VAL A 65 -8.92 -12.21 4.56
CA VAL A 65 -7.61 -11.53 4.53
C VAL A 65 -6.78 -12.10 3.38
N LYS A 66 -6.27 -11.24 2.50
CA LYS A 66 -5.39 -11.59 1.37
C LYS A 66 -3.96 -11.10 1.64
N SER A 67 -3.02 -11.47 0.76
CA SER A 67 -1.64 -10.96 0.81
C SER A 67 -1.57 -9.45 0.52
N ASN A 68 -0.45 -8.81 0.87
CA ASN A 68 -0.16 -7.40 0.60
C ASN A 68 -1.18 -6.42 1.23
N ASP A 69 -1.66 -6.72 2.43
CA ASP A 69 -2.62 -5.89 3.18
C ASP A 69 -3.92 -5.60 2.40
N THR A 70 -4.39 -6.59 1.63
CA THR A 70 -5.66 -6.53 0.89
C THR A 70 -6.74 -7.38 1.56
N TYR A 71 -8.00 -6.98 1.45
CA TYR A 71 -9.12 -7.59 2.16
C TYR A 71 -10.36 -7.70 1.28
N ASN A 72 -11.15 -8.76 1.46
CA ASN A 72 -12.53 -8.82 0.99
C ASN A 72 -13.46 -8.41 2.13
N VAL A 73 -14.51 -7.67 1.79
CA VAL A 73 -15.48 -7.05 2.70
C VAL A 73 -16.89 -7.27 2.19
#